data_AF-A0A2P8HAG9-F1
#
_entry.id   AF-A0A2P8HAG9-F1
#
_cell.length_a   1.000
_cell.length_b   1.000
_cell.length_c   1.000
_cell.angle_alpha   90.00
_cell.angle_beta   90.00
_cell.angle_gamma   90.00
#
_symmetry.space_group_name_H-M   'P 1'
#
loop_
_entity.id
_entity.type
_entity.pdbx_description
1 polymer ?
#
loop_
_entity_poly.entity_id
_entity_poly.type
_entity_poly.pdbx_seq_one_letter_code
_entity_poly.pdbx_strand_id
1 'polypeptide(L)'
;MTTWQVGPLLIPEAAVATVIALVAAYLYVRYFTLYQGSAGYRPRDRAVNVLILIGFVYAFGTVLLNLTLFLSDPMAVLSYPSGPGEFILALCAAGIYIAVQHWKKGIDVRELFAVLLYIVLAAQIVYAVWTRESGTSINGPLPFAEHPIAFYTTAVSVALLFWLHRLGEKIQRSAQLSVVGAAWAFSQWLIMRVDAVPQLLMVYVPAASFLILSIVMAVMSILLTIIHKRR
;
A
#
# COMPACT_ATOMS: atom_id res chain seq x y z
N MET A 1 -0.33 -21.29 -5.87
CA MET A 1 0.78 -20.35 -5.69
C MET A 1 2.07 -21.08 -6.00
N THR A 2 2.89 -20.58 -6.91
CA THR A 2 4.20 -21.20 -7.16
C THR A 2 5.17 -20.78 -6.04
N THR A 3 6.07 -21.67 -5.67
CA THR A 3 7.13 -21.41 -4.69
C THR A 3 8.45 -21.69 -5.37
N TRP A 4 9.44 -20.84 -5.09
CA TRP A 4 10.80 -21.05 -5.56
C TRP A 4 11.59 -21.70 -4.44
N GLN A 5 12.32 -22.77 -4.76
CA GLN A 5 13.17 -23.46 -3.80
C GLN A 5 14.63 -23.13 -4.09
N VAL A 6 15.29 -22.48 -3.13
CA VAL A 6 16.73 -22.20 -3.17
C VAL A 6 17.38 -22.94 -2.00
N GLY A 7 17.76 -24.19 -2.24
CA GLY A 7 18.23 -25.09 -1.19
C GLY A 7 17.13 -25.40 -0.17
N PRO A 8 17.32 -25.14 1.14
CA PRO A 8 16.29 -25.33 2.16
C PRO A 8 15.27 -24.17 2.23
N LEU A 9 15.51 -23.06 1.52
CA LEU A 9 14.65 -21.89 1.58
C LEU A 9 13.53 -21.98 0.54
N LEU A 10 12.29 -21.89 1.02
CA LEU A 10 11.10 -21.73 0.18
C LEU A 10 10.72 -20.26 0.13
N ILE A 11 10.76 -19.67 -1.06
CA ILE A 11 10.41 -18.27 -1.28
C ILE A 11 9.08 -18.23 -2.05
N PRO A 12 8.00 -17.71 -1.44
CA PRO A 12 6.73 -17.54 -2.14
C PRO A 12 6.89 -16.60 -3.34
N GLU A 13 6.30 -16.95 -4.48
CA GLU A 13 6.28 -16.08 -5.67
C GLU A 13 5.74 -14.68 -5.35
N ALA A 14 4.71 -14.58 -4.50
CA ALA A 14 4.13 -13.32 -4.06
C ALA A 14 5.16 -12.41 -3.34
N ALA A 15 6.11 -12.99 -2.61
CA ALA A 15 7.16 -12.22 -1.96
C ALA A 15 8.15 -11.64 -2.99
N VAL A 16 8.54 -12.45 -3.98
CA VAL A 16 9.39 -12.01 -5.09
C VAL A 16 8.70 -10.90 -5.89
N ALA A 17 7.43 -11.12 -6.26
CA ALA A 17 6.62 -10.14 -6.98
C ALA A 17 6.47 -8.83 -6.19
N THR A 18 6.29 -8.90 -4.87
CA THR A 18 6.22 -7.73 -3.99
C THR A 18 7.53 -6.94 -3.99
N VAL A 19 8.69 -7.61 -3.88
CA VAL A 19 10.00 -6.93 -3.92
C VAL A 19 10.22 -6.27 -5.27
N ILE A 20 9.96 -6.98 -6.38
CA ILE A 20 10.08 -6.43 -7.74
C ILE A 20 9.16 -5.22 -7.91
N ALA A 21 7.92 -5.31 -7.46
CA ALA A 21 6.93 -4.24 -7.52
C ALA A 21 7.37 -3.00 -6.73
N LEU A 22 7.88 -3.16 -5.50
CA LEU A 22 8.37 -2.05 -4.68
C LEU A 22 9.63 -1.41 -5.29
N VAL A 23 10.56 -2.20 -5.83
CA VAL A 23 11.74 -1.67 -6.52
C VAL A 23 11.32 -0.89 -7.77
N ALA A 24 10.46 -1.44 -8.62
CA ALA A 24 9.96 -0.77 -9.81
C ALA A 24 9.20 0.51 -9.46
N ALA A 25 8.38 0.49 -8.40
CA ALA A 25 7.68 1.67 -7.91
C ALA A 25 8.64 2.75 -7.39
N TYR A 26 9.69 2.38 -6.65
CA TYR A 26 10.71 3.32 -6.21
C TYR A 26 11.43 3.97 -7.41
N LEU A 27 11.82 3.16 -8.42
CA LEU A 27 12.43 3.68 -9.64
C LEU A 27 11.46 4.60 -10.39
N TYR A 28 10.17 4.25 -10.42
CA TYR A 28 9.13 5.10 -10.99
C TYR A 28 9.08 6.48 -10.32
N VAL A 29 9.04 6.51 -8.98
CA VAL A 29 9.06 7.78 -8.22
C VAL A 29 10.34 8.57 -8.50
N ARG A 30 11.50 7.89 -8.55
CA ARG A 30 12.80 8.52 -8.75
C ARG A 30 12.92 9.20 -10.12
N TYR A 31 12.35 8.62 -11.18
CA TYR A 31 12.60 9.06 -12.56
C TYR A 31 11.40 9.73 -13.25
N PHE A 32 10.17 9.47 -12.84
CA PHE A 32 8.98 9.89 -13.60
C PHE A 32 8.04 10.83 -12.83
N THR A 33 8.34 11.17 -11.58
CA THR A 33 7.47 12.06 -10.77
C THR A 33 8.11 13.41 -10.48
N LEU A 34 7.33 14.35 -9.95
CA LEU A 34 7.82 15.65 -9.47
C LEU A 34 8.88 15.53 -8.37
N TYR A 35 9.01 14.36 -7.75
CA TYR A 35 10.04 14.07 -6.76
C TYR A 35 11.35 13.61 -7.41
N GLN A 36 11.61 13.90 -8.69
CA GLN A 36 12.89 13.63 -9.33
C GLN A 36 14.05 14.50 -8.79
N GLY A 37 15.29 14.11 -9.07
CA GLY A 37 16.48 14.88 -8.69
C GLY A 37 16.81 14.90 -7.18
N SER A 38 17.62 15.87 -6.77
CA SER A 38 18.09 16.04 -5.37
C SER A 38 17.01 16.62 -4.45
N ALA A 39 16.16 17.50 -4.96
CA ALA A 39 15.06 18.11 -4.19
C ALA A 39 14.07 17.06 -3.66
N GLY A 40 13.73 16.06 -4.48
CA GLY A 40 12.86 14.95 -4.06
C GLY A 40 13.54 13.85 -3.26
N TYR A 41 14.85 13.95 -2.97
CA TYR A 41 15.57 12.90 -2.23
C TYR A 41 15.00 12.69 -0.82
N ARG A 42 14.82 13.77 -0.06
CA ARG A 42 14.35 13.70 1.33
C ARG A 42 12.97 13.03 1.48
N PRO A 43 11.91 13.42 0.73
CA PRO A 43 10.61 12.76 0.87
C PRO A 43 10.64 11.31 0.37
N ARG A 44 11.40 10.98 -0.68
CA ARG A 44 11.60 9.59 -1.14
C ARG A 44 12.26 8.71 -0.10
N ASP A 45 13.36 9.18 0.49
CA ASP A 45 14.11 8.46 1.52
C ASP A 45 13.22 8.17 2.75
N ARG A 46 12.45 9.18 3.18
CA ARG A 46 11.47 9.03 4.26
C ARG A 46 10.39 8.01 3.94
N ALA A 47 9.86 8.02 2.72
CA ALA A 47 8.86 7.04 2.29
C ALA A 47 9.43 5.62 2.30
N VAL A 48 10.66 5.43 1.81
CA VAL A 48 11.36 4.14 1.88
C VAL A 48 11.55 3.71 3.34
N ASN A 49 11.98 4.60 4.23
CA ASN A 49 12.11 4.31 5.65
C ASN A 49 10.78 3.89 6.30
N VAL A 50 9.66 4.53 5.92
CA VAL A 50 8.32 4.13 6.35
C VAL A 50 7.96 2.73 5.83
N LEU A 51 8.23 2.42 4.56
CA LEU A 51 7.95 1.11 3.98
C LEU A 51 8.81 0.00 4.61
N ILE A 52 10.09 0.28 4.88
CA ILE A 52 10.98 -0.64 5.60
C ILE A 52 10.44 -0.88 7.01
N LEU A 53 10.02 0.17 7.71
CA LEU A 53 9.39 0.04 9.04
C LEU A 53 8.13 -0.82 8.97
N ILE A 54 7.26 -0.60 7.98
CA ILE A 54 6.05 -1.42 7.78
C ILE A 54 6.45 -2.89 7.54
N GLY A 55 7.38 -3.15 6.62
CA GLY A 55 7.84 -4.51 6.32
C GLY A 55 8.45 -5.20 7.54
N PHE A 56 9.26 -4.47 8.33
CA PHE A 56 9.87 -5.00 9.55
C PHE A 56 8.83 -5.30 10.63
N VAL A 57 7.92 -4.36 10.92
CA VAL A 57 6.86 -4.59 11.92
C VAL A 57 5.87 -5.65 11.45
N TYR A 58 5.63 -5.78 10.14
CA TYR A 58 4.81 -6.86 9.60
C TYR A 58 5.49 -8.22 9.81
N ALA A 59 6.76 -8.34 9.47
CA ALA A 59 7.53 -9.58 9.61
C ALA A 59 7.70 -10.02 11.07
N PHE A 60 7.90 -9.07 12.00
CA PHE A 60 8.16 -9.38 13.42
C PHE A 60 6.97 -9.06 14.34
N GLY A 61 5.84 -8.63 13.80
CA GLY A 61 4.67 -8.21 14.58
C GLY A 61 4.06 -9.34 15.39
N THR A 62 4.19 -10.58 14.91
CA THR A 62 3.69 -11.78 15.60
C THR A 62 4.35 -11.96 16.96
N VAL A 63 5.60 -11.52 17.14
CA VAL A 63 6.30 -11.52 18.44
C VAL A 63 5.56 -10.65 19.46
N LEU A 64 5.06 -9.49 19.03
CA LEU A 64 4.31 -8.57 19.90
C LEU A 64 2.90 -9.08 20.19
N LEU A 65 2.24 -9.70 19.20
CA LEU A 65 0.88 -10.23 19.33
C LEU A 65 0.82 -11.54 20.13
N ASN A 66 1.88 -12.35 20.10
CA ASN A 66 1.95 -13.66 20.75
C ASN A 66 3.10 -13.73 21.74
N LEU A 67 3.25 -12.70 22.58
CA LEU A 67 4.40 -12.56 23.49
C LEU A 67 4.59 -13.79 24.41
N THR A 68 3.50 -14.35 24.94
CA THR A 68 3.56 -15.56 25.79
C THR A 68 4.16 -16.75 25.05
N LEU A 69 3.74 -16.98 23.80
CA LEU A 69 4.25 -18.08 22.98
C LEU A 69 5.71 -17.83 22.58
N PHE A 70 6.09 -16.57 22.32
CA PHE A 70 7.46 -16.23 21.98
C PHE A 70 8.44 -16.51 23.13
N LEU A 71 8.01 -16.27 24.38
CA LEU A 71 8.82 -16.57 25.56
C LEU A 71 8.98 -18.08 25.80
N SER A 72 8.01 -18.91 25.37
CA SER A 72 8.08 -20.37 25.52
C SER A 72 8.77 -21.06 24.35
N ASP A 73 8.50 -20.63 23.12
CA ASP A 73 9.01 -21.20 21.88
C ASP A 73 9.25 -20.09 20.83
N PRO A 74 10.39 -19.38 20.89
CA PRO A 74 10.66 -18.26 19.99
C PRO A 74 10.81 -18.72 18.54
N MET A 75 11.31 -19.93 18.31
CA MET A 75 11.50 -20.46 16.96
C MET A 75 10.16 -20.75 16.28
N ALA A 76 9.18 -21.27 17.02
CA ALA A 76 7.82 -21.41 16.50
C ALA A 76 7.27 -20.06 16.08
N VAL A 77 7.29 -19.04 16.94
CA VAL A 77 6.74 -17.69 16.65
C VAL A 77 7.38 -17.05 15.42
N LEU A 78 8.70 -17.17 15.25
CA LEU A 78 9.40 -16.62 14.09
C LEU A 78 9.08 -17.34 12.78
N SER A 79 8.49 -18.55 12.84
CA SER A 79 8.06 -19.30 11.67
C SER A 79 6.59 -19.08 11.30
N TYR A 80 5.79 -18.41 12.16
CA TYR A 80 4.39 -18.13 11.86
C TYR A 80 4.28 -17.14 10.70
N PRO A 81 3.40 -17.40 9.72
CA PRO A 81 3.14 -16.45 8.66
C PRO A 81 2.44 -15.21 9.24
N SER A 82 2.95 -14.03 8.90
CA SER A 82 2.34 -12.75 9.27
C SER A 82 0.95 -12.60 8.64
N GLY A 83 -0.04 -12.16 9.41
CA GLY A 83 -1.42 -12.00 8.98
C GLY A 83 -1.93 -10.55 8.98
N PRO A 84 -3.25 -10.37 8.91
CA PRO A 84 -3.88 -9.05 8.94
C PRO A 84 -3.59 -8.25 10.24
N GLY A 85 -3.44 -8.94 11.37
CA GLY A 85 -3.15 -8.31 12.67
C GLY A 85 -1.79 -7.62 12.69
N GLU A 86 -0.76 -8.31 12.19
CA GLU A 86 0.59 -7.78 12.04
C GLU A 86 0.63 -6.60 11.06
N PHE A 87 -0.16 -6.65 9.99
CA PHE A 87 -0.25 -5.54 9.05
C PHE A 87 -0.88 -4.30 9.67
N ILE A 88 -1.96 -4.45 10.44
CA ILE A 88 -2.59 -3.33 11.17
C ILE A 88 -1.59 -2.75 12.18
N LEU A 89 -0.87 -3.60 12.91
CA LEU A 89 0.17 -3.17 13.85
C LEU A 89 1.28 -2.37 13.13
N ALA A 90 1.70 -2.83 11.94
CA ALA A 90 2.68 -2.14 11.11
C ALA A 90 2.19 -0.76 10.64
N LEU A 91 0.93 -0.65 10.22
CA LEU A 91 0.32 0.64 9.86
C LEU A 91 0.22 1.59 11.06
N CYS A 92 -0.14 1.09 12.25
CA CYS A 92 -0.16 1.90 13.47
C CYS A 92 1.25 2.40 13.83
N ALA A 93 2.26 1.54 13.79
CA ALA A 93 3.64 1.90 14.05
C ALA A 93 4.16 2.95 13.05
N ALA A 94 3.82 2.79 11.77
CA ALA A 94 4.14 3.77 10.73
C ALA A 94 3.43 5.11 10.97
N GLY A 95 2.15 5.11 11.35
CA GLY A 95 1.40 6.31 11.69
C GLY A 95 2.02 7.07 12.87
N ILE A 96 2.38 6.36 13.94
CA ILE A 96 3.08 6.94 15.10
C ILE A 96 4.43 7.51 14.69
N TYR A 97 5.21 6.76 13.89
CA TYR A 97 6.50 7.22 13.39
C TYR A 97 6.37 8.53 12.58
N ILE A 98 5.41 8.59 11.65
CA ILE A 98 5.15 9.79 10.85
C ILE A 98 4.76 10.96 11.74
N ALA A 99 3.86 10.76 12.71
CA ALA A 99 3.44 11.80 13.64
C ALA A 99 4.60 12.34 14.48
N VAL A 100 5.44 11.46 15.02
CA VAL A 100 6.64 11.84 15.80
C VAL A 100 7.63 12.61 14.93
N GLN A 101 7.88 12.15 13.70
CA GLN A 101 8.82 12.82 12.80
C GLN A 101 8.29 14.17 12.31
N HIS A 102 6.98 14.28 12.08
CA HIS A 102 6.34 15.55 11.78
C HIS A 102 6.55 16.55 12.92
N TRP A 103 6.25 16.13 14.16
CA TRP A 103 6.39 17.00 15.33
C TRP A 103 7.84 17.39 15.63
N LYS A 104 8.78 16.44 15.56
CA LYS A 104 10.18 16.67 15.95
C LYS A 104 11.04 17.28 14.85
N LYS A 105 10.79 16.97 13.58
CA LYS A 105 11.67 17.33 12.46
C LYS A 105 11.00 18.19 11.40
N GLY A 106 9.74 18.61 11.61
CA GLY A 106 9.00 19.44 10.67
C GLY A 106 8.84 18.77 9.30
N ILE A 107 8.70 17.43 9.26
CA ILE A 107 8.48 16.72 8.00
C ILE A 107 7.14 17.16 7.42
N ASP A 108 7.13 17.51 6.13
CA ASP A 108 5.87 17.70 5.41
C ASP A 108 5.21 16.34 5.16
N VAL A 109 4.17 16.05 5.96
CA VAL A 109 3.37 14.82 5.86
C VAL A 109 2.68 14.72 4.52
N ARG A 110 2.39 15.86 3.85
CA ARG A 110 1.71 15.88 2.55
C ARG A 110 2.62 15.34 1.47
N GLU A 111 3.87 15.79 1.43
CA GLU A 111 4.87 15.27 0.49
C GLU A 111 5.13 13.78 0.73
N LEU A 112 5.28 13.39 2.00
CA LEU A 112 5.49 11.98 2.35
C LEU A 112 4.30 11.12 1.90
N PHE A 113 3.08 11.57 2.16
CA PHE A 113 1.87 10.85 1.77
C PHE A 113 1.72 10.77 0.24
N ALA A 114 2.04 11.84 -0.48
CA ALA A 114 2.04 11.84 -1.94
C ALA A 114 3.05 10.84 -2.51
N VAL A 115 4.28 10.80 -1.98
CA VAL A 115 5.29 9.81 -2.38
C VAL A 115 4.81 8.38 -2.08
N LEU A 116 4.22 8.14 -0.90
CA LEU A 116 3.68 6.82 -0.56
C LEU A 116 2.56 6.40 -1.53
N LEU A 117 1.66 7.31 -1.91
CA LEU A 117 0.63 7.03 -2.93
C LEU A 117 1.25 6.70 -4.28
N TYR A 118 2.26 7.44 -4.74
CA TYR A 118 2.97 7.10 -5.98
C TYR A 118 3.57 5.68 -5.91
N ILE A 119 4.21 5.33 -4.79
CA ILE A 119 4.81 3.99 -4.61
C ILE A 119 3.72 2.92 -4.60
N VAL A 120 2.66 3.07 -3.82
CA VAL A 120 1.58 2.08 -3.71
C VAL A 120 0.90 1.85 -5.06
N LEU A 121 0.53 2.92 -5.76
CA LEU A 121 -0.13 2.83 -7.07
C LEU A 121 0.77 2.16 -8.12
N ALA A 122 2.04 2.56 -8.20
CA ALA A 122 2.99 1.97 -9.14
C ALA A 122 3.31 0.50 -8.79
N ALA A 123 3.47 0.18 -7.51
CA ALA A 123 3.72 -1.19 -7.06
C ALA A 123 2.53 -2.10 -7.38
N GLN A 124 1.30 -1.63 -7.16
CA GLN A 124 0.10 -2.40 -7.51
C GLN A 124 0.00 -2.71 -9.00
N ILE A 125 0.38 -1.79 -9.88
CA ILE A 125 0.40 -2.05 -11.33
C ILE A 125 1.36 -3.20 -11.64
N VAL A 126 2.60 -3.10 -11.15
CA VAL A 126 3.63 -4.10 -11.42
C VAL A 126 3.26 -5.45 -10.82
N TYR A 127 2.76 -5.45 -9.58
CA TYR A 127 2.33 -6.65 -8.89
C TYR A 127 1.16 -7.33 -9.61
N ALA A 128 0.10 -6.59 -9.95
CA ALA A 128 -1.07 -7.13 -10.65
C ALA A 128 -0.73 -7.72 -12.02
N VAL A 129 0.15 -7.05 -12.79
CA VAL A 129 0.63 -7.56 -14.09
C VAL A 129 1.46 -8.82 -13.93
N TRP A 130 2.25 -8.92 -12.85
CA TRP A 130 3.07 -10.09 -12.57
C TRP A 130 2.24 -11.30 -12.14
N THR A 131 1.38 -11.14 -11.12
CA THR A 131 0.64 -12.25 -10.51
C THR A 131 -0.56 -12.70 -11.32
N ARG A 132 -1.09 -11.83 -12.19
CA ARG A 132 -2.22 -12.12 -13.09
C ARG A 132 -3.44 -12.66 -12.35
N GLU A 133 -3.72 -12.09 -11.18
CA GLU A 133 -4.84 -12.50 -10.33
C GLU A 133 -6.18 -12.44 -11.07
N SER A 134 -6.95 -13.51 -10.91
CA SER A 134 -8.34 -13.64 -11.32
C SER A 134 -9.24 -13.78 -10.10
N GLY A 135 -10.47 -13.31 -10.26
CA GLY A 135 -11.47 -13.25 -9.20
C GLY A 135 -12.42 -14.43 -9.26
N THR A 136 -13.61 -14.24 -8.71
CA THR A 136 -14.67 -15.24 -8.76
C THR A 136 -15.19 -15.47 -10.18
N SER A 137 -15.77 -16.65 -10.41
CA SER A 137 -16.36 -17.02 -11.69
C SER A 137 -17.57 -16.16 -12.03
N ILE A 138 -17.69 -15.77 -13.30
CA ILE A 138 -18.78 -14.96 -13.83
C ILE A 138 -19.81 -15.89 -14.46
N ASN A 139 -21.02 -15.90 -13.92
CA ASN A 139 -22.18 -16.50 -14.59
C ASN A 139 -22.85 -15.43 -15.46
N GLY A 140 -22.51 -15.37 -16.75
CA GLY A 140 -23.10 -14.38 -17.65
C GLY A 140 -22.59 -14.44 -19.09
N PRO A 141 -23.10 -13.58 -19.98
CA PRO A 141 -22.76 -13.58 -21.40
C PRO A 141 -21.39 -12.91 -21.70
N LEU A 142 -20.61 -12.57 -20.67
CA LEU A 142 -19.31 -11.93 -20.86
C LEU A 142 -18.29 -12.93 -21.41
N PRO A 143 -17.31 -12.49 -22.22
CA PRO A 143 -16.34 -13.37 -22.87
C PRO A 143 -15.25 -13.91 -21.93
N PHE A 144 -15.40 -13.72 -20.61
CA PHE A 144 -14.43 -14.15 -19.59
C PHE A 144 -15.12 -15.04 -18.58
N ALA A 145 -14.47 -16.15 -18.21
CA ALA A 145 -14.99 -17.09 -17.21
C ALA A 145 -14.88 -16.56 -15.77
N GLU A 146 -13.95 -15.64 -15.52
CA GLU A 146 -13.63 -15.08 -14.20
C GLU A 146 -13.41 -13.58 -14.29
N HIS A 147 -13.59 -12.88 -13.17
CA HIS A 147 -13.28 -11.45 -13.08
C HIS A 147 -11.78 -11.19 -13.28
N PRO A 148 -11.36 -10.36 -14.26
CA PRO A 148 -9.95 -10.05 -14.46
C PRO A 148 -9.46 -9.00 -13.43
N ILE A 149 -9.26 -9.42 -12.18
CA ILE A 149 -8.85 -8.56 -11.05
C ILE A 149 -7.56 -7.80 -11.34
N ALA A 150 -6.58 -8.45 -11.95
CA ALA A 150 -5.34 -7.82 -12.37
C ALA A 150 -5.58 -6.62 -13.31
N PHE A 151 -6.53 -6.75 -14.25
CA PHE A 151 -6.89 -5.68 -15.17
C PHE A 151 -7.60 -4.53 -14.45
N TYR A 152 -8.57 -4.84 -13.57
CA TYR A 152 -9.27 -3.80 -12.79
C TYR A 152 -8.30 -3.01 -11.91
N THR A 153 -7.42 -3.69 -11.19
CA THR A 153 -6.41 -3.10 -10.33
C THR A 153 -5.45 -2.23 -11.13
N THR A 154 -4.95 -2.75 -12.26
CA THR A 154 -4.05 -2.00 -13.13
C THR A 154 -4.72 -0.75 -13.70
N ALA A 155 -5.94 -0.88 -14.23
CA ALA A 155 -6.67 0.23 -14.85
C ALA A 155 -6.97 1.35 -13.84
N VAL A 156 -7.46 1.00 -12.65
CA VAL A 156 -7.70 1.97 -11.57
C VAL A 156 -6.40 2.63 -11.14
N SER A 157 -5.35 1.85 -10.89
CA SER A 157 -4.08 2.40 -10.42
C SER A 157 -3.43 3.32 -11.46
N VAL A 158 -3.50 2.98 -12.76
CA VAL A 158 -3.03 3.87 -13.84
C VAL A 158 -3.86 5.16 -13.89
N ALA A 159 -5.19 5.08 -13.80
CA ALA A 159 -6.06 6.24 -13.82
C ALA A 159 -5.79 7.19 -12.64
N LEU A 160 -5.63 6.64 -11.43
CA LEU A 160 -5.31 7.41 -10.23
C LEU A 160 -3.88 7.96 -10.25
N LEU A 161 -2.92 7.22 -10.80
CA LEU A 161 -1.54 7.68 -10.99
C LEU A 161 -1.47 8.83 -12.00
N PHE A 162 -2.22 8.74 -13.09
CA PHE A 162 -2.39 9.83 -14.05
C PHE A 162 -3.06 11.04 -13.41
N TRP A 163 -4.10 10.83 -12.59
CA TRP A 163 -4.73 11.91 -11.83
C TRP A 163 -3.73 12.57 -10.87
N LEU A 164 -2.95 11.78 -10.13
CA LEU A 164 -1.93 12.26 -9.21
C LEU A 164 -0.85 13.08 -9.93
N HIS A 165 -0.41 12.66 -11.12
CA HIS A 165 0.48 13.44 -11.98
C HIS A 165 -0.12 14.75 -12.45
N ARG A 166 -1.41 14.74 -12.83
CA ARG A 166 -2.14 15.96 -13.23
C ARG A 166 -2.31 16.94 -12.09
N LEU A 167 -2.30 16.48 -10.84
CA LEU A 167 -2.28 17.38 -9.68
C LEU A 167 -0.95 18.15 -9.62
N GLY A 168 0.17 17.59 -10.10
CA GLY A 168 1.44 18.30 -10.30
C GLY A 168 1.86 19.14 -9.09
N GLU A 169 2.27 20.39 -9.33
CA GLU A 169 2.62 21.35 -8.26
C GLU A 169 1.44 21.72 -7.34
N LYS A 170 0.19 21.49 -7.77
CA LYS A 170 -1.01 21.72 -6.94
C LYS A 170 -1.15 20.70 -5.82
N ILE A 171 -0.27 19.69 -5.76
CA ILE A 171 -0.13 18.73 -4.65
C ILE A 171 0.03 19.40 -3.29
N GLN A 172 0.43 20.68 -3.24
CA GLN A 172 0.39 21.49 -2.00
C GLN A 172 -1.01 21.53 -1.36
N ARG A 173 -2.09 21.29 -2.12
CA ARG A 173 -3.47 21.18 -1.62
C ARG A 173 -3.71 19.79 -1.03
N SER A 174 -3.51 19.66 0.28
CA SER A 174 -3.66 18.42 1.05
C SER A 174 -5.01 17.70 0.87
N ALA A 175 -6.08 18.44 0.55
CA ALA A 175 -7.39 17.85 0.27
C ALA A 175 -7.36 16.95 -0.99
N GLN A 176 -6.69 17.36 -2.06
CA GLN A 176 -6.68 16.60 -3.33
C GLN A 176 -5.95 15.26 -3.19
N LEU A 177 -4.82 15.23 -2.47
CA LEU A 177 -4.14 13.98 -2.13
C LEU A 177 -5.05 13.04 -1.35
N SER A 178 -5.81 13.59 -0.40
CA SER A 178 -6.73 12.81 0.42
C SER A 178 -7.88 12.23 -0.40
N VAL A 179 -8.37 12.97 -1.41
CA VAL A 179 -9.37 12.47 -2.38
C VAL A 179 -8.80 11.33 -3.22
N VAL A 180 -7.57 11.44 -3.75
CA VAL A 180 -6.94 10.37 -4.53
C VAL A 180 -6.75 9.12 -3.68
N GLY A 181 -6.29 9.27 -2.43
CA GLY A 181 -6.18 8.15 -1.49
C GLY A 181 -7.52 7.53 -1.14
N ALA A 182 -8.57 8.34 -0.95
CA ALA A 182 -9.93 7.84 -0.72
C ALA A 182 -10.47 7.08 -1.95
N ALA A 183 -10.30 7.64 -3.15
CA ALA A 183 -10.69 7.01 -4.41
C ALA A 183 -9.97 5.66 -4.60
N TRP A 184 -8.67 5.62 -4.34
CA TRP A 184 -7.90 4.38 -4.35
C TRP A 184 -8.48 3.34 -3.40
N ALA A 185 -8.65 3.69 -2.13
CA ALA A 185 -9.16 2.75 -1.12
C ALA A 185 -10.58 2.28 -1.46
N PHE A 186 -11.46 3.16 -1.93
CA PHE A 186 -12.80 2.80 -2.36
C PHE A 186 -12.79 1.83 -3.56
N SER A 187 -11.95 2.09 -4.54
CA SER A 187 -11.79 1.19 -5.69
C SER A 187 -11.27 -0.18 -5.28
N GLN A 188 -10.32 -0.26 -4.35
CA GLN A 188 -9.83 -1.53 -3.82
C GLN A 188 -10.97 -2.29 -3.10
N TRP A 189 -11.78 -1.60 -2.29
CA TRP A 189 -12.95 -2.21 -1.66
C TRP A 189 -13.94 -2.78 -2.69
N LEU A 190 -14.18 -2.08 -3.80
CA LEU A 190 -15.04 -2.57 -4.89
C LEU A 190 -14.45 -3.80 -5.59
N ILE A 191 -13.16 -3.75 -5.95
CA ILE A 191 -12.45 -4.87 -6.59
C ILE A 191 -12.50 -6.11 -5.69
N MET A 192 -12.31 -5.93 -4.39
CA MET A 192 -12.38 -7.02 -3.40
C MET A 192 -13.77 -7.64 -3.22
N ARG A 193 -14.84 -7.08 -3.82
CA ARG A 193 -16.15 -7.74 -3.84
C ARG A 193 -16.23 -8.91 -4.81
N VAL A 194 -15.33 -8.93 -5.79
CA VAL A 194 -15.26 -9.96 -6.83
C VAL A 194 -13.93 -10.72 -6.80
N ASP A 195 -13.05 -10.38 -5.86
CA ASP A 195 -11.81 -11.08 -5.60
C ASP A 195 -12.06 -12.29 -4.70
N ALA A 196 -11.45 -13.43 -5.03
CA ALA A 196 -11.51 -14.62 -4.20
C ALA A 196 -10.62 -14.50 -2.95
N VAL A 197 -9.53 -13.73 -3.04
CA VAL A 197 -8.50 -13.65 -2.01
C VAL A 197 -8.07 -12.19 -1.82
N PRO A 198 -8.78 -11.40 -0.99
CA PRO A 198 -8.52 -9.97 -0.87
C PRO A 198 -7.12 -9.73 -0.26
N GLN A 199 -6.22 -9.24 -1.10
CA GLN A 199 -4.83 -8.97 -0.74
C GLN A 199 -4.34 -7.62 -1.28
N LEU A 200 -3.37 -7.04 -0.58
CA LEU A 200 -2.60 -5.87 -0.99
C LEU A 200 -1.16 -6.30 -1.14
N LEU A 201 -0.68 -6.40 -2.39
CA LEU A 201 0.58 -7.10 -2.67
C LEU A 201 0.49 -8.52 -2.06
N MET A 202 1.49 -8.96 -1.31
CA MET A 202 1.45 -10.26 -0.62
C MET A 202 0.65 -10.28 0.70
N VAL A 203 0.05 -9.17 1.13
CA VAL A 203 -0.56 -9.07 2.47
C VAL A 203 -2.07 -9.27 2.38
N TYR A 204 -2.60 -10.22 3.15
CA TYR A 204 -4.04 -10.40 3.29
C TYR A 204 -4.66 -9.22 4.05
N VAL A 205 -5.64 -8.55 3.43
CA VAL A 205 -6.31 -7.40 4.03
C VAL A 205 -7.82 -7.57 3.88
N PRO A 206 -8.58 -7.59 4.99
CA PRO A 206 -10.04 -7.67 4.92
C PRO A 206 -10.62 -6.53 4.09
N ALA A 207 -11.57 -6.82 3.19
CA ALA A 207 -12.18 -5.80 2.33
C ALA A 207 -12.73 -4.60 3.13
N ALA A 208 -13.30 -4.83 4.32
CA ALA A 208 -13.82 -3.79 5.19
C ALA A 208 -12.76 -2.72 5.57
N SER A 209 -11.48 -3.12 5.68
CA SER A 209 -10.38 -2.21 6.01
C SER A 209 -10.21 -1.11 4.94
N PHE A 210 -10.41 -1.43 3.67
CA PHE A 210 -10.36 -0.44 2.58
C PHE A 210 -11.53 0.54 2.60
N LEU A 211 -12.73 0.07 2.96
CA LEU A 211 -13.88 0.96 3.12
C LEU A 211 -13.66 1.95 4.26
N ILE A 212 -13.19 1.46 5.41
CA ILE A 212 -12.85 2.30 6.56
C ILE A 212 -11.79 3.32 6.17
N LEU A 213 -10.72 2.89 5.50
CA LEU A 213 -9.66 3.77 5.02
C LEU A 213 -10.20 4.84 4.07
N SER A 214 -11.06 4.46 3.11
CA SER A 214 -11.71 5.41 2.20
C SER A 214 -12.51 6.48 2.95
N ILE A 215 -13.32 6.08 3.93
CA ILE A 215 -14.12 7.01 4.73
C ILE A 215 -13.22 7.96 5.51
N VAL A 216 -12.17 7.45 6.17
CA VAL A 216 -11.20 8.26 6.92
C VAL A 216 -10.53 9.30 6.02
N MET A 217 -10.06 8.87 4.84
CA MET A 217 -9.41 9.75 3.86
C MET A 217 -10.37 10.81 3.30
N ALA A 218 -11.63 10.46 3.06
CA ALA A 218 -12.66 11.39 2.60
C ALA A 218 -13.00 12.44 3.67
N VAL A 219 -13.20 12.03 4.93
CA VAL A 219 -13.44 12.94 6.06
C VAL A 219 -12.25 13.87 6.24
N MET A 220 -11.03 13.34 6.21
CA MET A 220 -9.81 14.14 6.32
C MET A 220 -9.73 15.19 5.20
N SER A 221 -10.10 14.83 3.96
CA SER A 221 -10.16 15.76 2.83
C SER A 221 -11.12 16.93 3.08
N ILE A 222 -12.32 16.63 3.59
CA ILE A 222 -13.34 17.65 3.90
C ILE A 222 -12.83 18.60 4.98
N LEU A 223 -12.28 18.05 6.08
CA LEU A 223 -11.72 18.85 7.18
C LEU A 223 -10.59 19.76 6.70
N LEU A 224 -9.65 19.24 5.91
CA LEU A 224 -8.54 20.02 5.34
C LEU A 224 -9.05 21.15 4.43
N THR A 225 -10.11 20.90 3.65
CA THR A 225 -10.74 21.92 2.80
C THR A 225 -11.40 23.02 3.63
N ILE A 226 -12.10 22.67 4.71
CA ILE A 226 -12.73 23.63 5.63
C ILE A 226 -11.67 24.50 6.32
N ILE A 227 -10.60 23.88 6.82
CA ILE A 227 -9.49 24.59 7.50
C ILE A 227 -8.82 25.57 6.54
N HIS A 228 -8.59 25.17 5.29
CA HIS A 228 -7.93 26.03 4.31
C HIS A 228 -8.79 27.24 3.91
N LYS A 229 -10.12 27.09 3.80
CA LYS A 229 -11.04 28.21 3.51
C LYS A 229 -11.11 29.26 4.62
N ARG A 230 -10.68 28.94 5.84
CA ARG A 230 -10.72 29.86 7.00
C ARG A 230 -9.46 30.70 7.17
N ARG A 231 -8.40 30.41 6.41
CA ARG A 231 -7.15 31.19 6.40
C ARG A 231 -7.14 32.12 5.19
#